data_AF-A0A3R7I4U7-F1
#
_entry.id   AF-A0A3R7I4U7-F1
#
_cell.length_a   1.000
_cell.length_b   1.000
_cell.length_c   1.000
_cell.angle_alpha   90.00
_cell.angle_beta   90.00
_cell.angle_gamma   90.00
#
_symmetry.space_group_name_H-M   'P 1'
#
loop_
_entity.id
_entity.type
_entity.pdbx_description
1 polymer ?
#
loop_
_entity_poly.entity_id
_entity_poly.type
_entity_poly.pdbx_seq_one_letter_code
_entity_poly.pdbx_strand_id
1 'polypeptide(L)'
;MTENELIQESAALRGQGKYREAIDLIEVNLPNIEGDIRRNAQLEAFRAAVEAGDAETAHEYATTIAAEEPARPSILTVVLTNGVLGWPIRPETVTQGGHA
;
A
#
# COMPACT_ATOMS: atom_id res chain seq x y z
N MET A 1 12.11 17.47 -0.06
CA MET A 1 11.33 16.36 0.51
C MET A 1 12.26 15.16 0.56
N THR A 2 12.35 14.52 1.72
CA THR A 2 13.06 13.24 1.86
C THR A 2 12.17 12.10 1.37
N GLU A 3 12.76 10.98 0.99
CA GLU A 3 12.02 9.83 0.46
C GLU A 3 11.06 9.24 1.53
N ASN A 4 11.35 9.42 2.82
CA ASN A 4 10.48 9.01 3.91
C ASN A 4 9.30 9.97 4.13
N GLU A 5 9.50 11.28 3.93
CA GLU A 5 8.41 12.27 3.94
C GLU A 5 7.42 12.01 2.80
N LEU A 6 7.90 11.55 1.65
CA LEU A 6 7.06 11.20 0.51
C LEU A 6 6.08 10.05 0.84
N ILE A 7 6.58 8.98 1.46
CA ILE A 7 5.73 7.85 1.87
C ILE A 7 4.70 8.30 2.93
N GLN A 8 5.11 9.15 3.87
CA GLN A 8 4.20 9.70 4.88
C GLN A 8 3.12 10.59 4.28
N GLU A 9 3.47 11.43 3.31
CA GLU A 9 2.50 12.29 2.62
C GLU A 9 1.52 11.46 1.77
N SER A 10 2.00 10.46 1.04
CA SER A 10 1.14 9.52 0.32
C SER A 10 0.19 8.79 1.28
N ALA A 11 0.68 8.30 2.42
CA ALA A 11 -0.16 7.68 3.45
C ALA A 11 -1.20 8.64 4.04
N ALA A 12 -0.84 9.91 4.21
CA ALA A 12 -1.77 10.93 4.70
C ALA A 12 -2.87 11.25 3.67
N LEU A 13 -2.54 11.29 2.38
CA LEU A 13 -3.52 11.43 1.29
C LEU A 13 -4.46 10.23 1.23
N ARG A 14 -3.92 9.01 1.35
CA ARG A 14 -4.69 7.77 1.44
C ARG A 14 -5.65 7.77 2.62
N GLY A 15 -5.20 8.20 3.81
CA GLY A 15 -6.05 8.37 4.99
C GLY A 15 -7.18 9.41 4.83
N GLN A 16 -7.06 10.32 3.86
CA GLN A 16 -8.10 11.28 3.49
C GLN A 16 -9.03 10.77 2.38
N GLY A 17 -8.84 9.56 1.88
CA GLY A 17 -9.56 9.01 0.73
C GLY A 17 -9.09 9.56 -0.63
N LYS A 18 -7.99 10.32 -0.65
CA LYS A 18 -7.41 10.92 -1.86
C LYS A 18 -6.46 9.94 -2.54
N TYR A 19 -7.00 8.79 -2.92
CA TYR A 19 -6.18 7.67 -3.37
C TYR A 19 -5.41 7.97 -4.64
N ARG A 20 -6.03 8.67 -5.60
CA ARG A 20 -5.36 9.02 -6.85
C ARG A 20 -4.18 9.96 -6.63
N GLU A 21 -4.36 11.01 -5.82
CA GLU A 21 -3.28 11.92 -5.42
C GLU A 21 -2.15 11.17 -4.70
N ALA A 22 -2.49 10.21 -3.83
CA ALA A 22 -1.51 9.38 -3.14
C ALA A 22 -0.67 8.53 -4.10
N ILE A 23 -1.30 7.96 -5.14
CA ILE A 23 -0.62 7.16 -6.18
C ILE A 23 0.25 8.07 -7.05
N ASP A 24 -0.29 9.17 -7.58
CA ASP A 24 0.44 10.09 -8.47
C ASP A 24 1.68 10.67 -7.77
N LEU A 25 1.60 10.96 -6.46
CA LEU A 25 2.73 11.41 -5.67
C LEU A 25 3.87 10.39 -5.66
N ILE A 26 3.55 9.11 -5.46
CA ILE A 26 4.57 8.04 -5.50
C ILE A 26 5.11 7.89 -6.92
N GLU A 27 4.24 7.80 -7.93
CA GLU A 27 4.61 7.52 -9.32
C GLU A 27 5.59 8.56 -9.88
N VAL A 28 5.33 9.85 -9.65
CA VAL A 28 6.20 10.95 -10.10
C VAL A 28 7.60 10.89 -9.48
N ASN A 29 7.71 10.39 -8.25
CA ASN A 29 8.97 10.39 -7.52
C ASN A 29 9.70 9.04 -7.57
N LEU A 30 9.01 7.96 -7.91
CA LEU A 30 9.53 6.59 -7.95
C LEU A 30 10.83 6.42 -8.76
N PRO A 31 11.03 7.10 -9.90
CA PRO A 31 12.28 6.98 -10.67
C PRO A 31 13.51 7.52 -9.93
N ASN A 32 13.32 8.37 -8.93
CA ASN A 32 14.39 9.02 -8.17
C ASN A 32 14.66 8.35 -6.81
N ILE A 33 13.95 7.26 -6.51
CA ILE A 33 14.03 6.53 -5.24
C ILE A 33 14.67 5.17 -5.52
N GLU A 34 15.69 4.81 -4.76
CA GLU A 34 16.43 3.55 -4.93
C GLU A 34 16.33 2.64 -3.70
N GLY A 35 16.62 1.35 -3.90
CA GLY A 35 16.73 0.37 -2.83
C GLY A 35 15.44 0.12 -2.05
N ASP A 36 15.57 -0.12 -0.74
CA ASP A 36 14.46 -0.54 0.13
C ASP A 36 13.34 0.52 0.23
N ILE A 37 13.71 1.79 0.05
CA ILE A 37 12.76 2.90 0.10
C ILE A 37 11.83 2.89 -1.12
N ARG A 38 12.33 2.52 -2.30
CA ARG A 38 11.53 2.36 -3.52
C ARG A 38 10.44 1.31 -3.33
N ARG A 39 10.80 0.19 -2.70
CA ARG A 39 9.87 -0.89 -2.35
C ARG A 39 8.78 -0.41 -1.39
N ASN A 40 9.15 0.33 -0.36
CA ASN A 40 8.19 0.89 0.59
C ASN A 40 7.24 1.89 -0.08
N ALA A 41 7.75 2.69 -1.03
CA ALA A 41 6.94 3.60 -1.83
C ALA A 41 5.95 2.84 -2.74
N GLN A 42 6.39 1.80 -3.45
CA GLN A 42 5.50 0.96 -4.27
C GLN A 42 4.44 0.23 -3.43
N LEU A 43 4.78 -0.23 -2.23
CA LEU A 43 3.81 -0.83 -1.30
C LEU A 43 2.74 0.18 -0.87
N GLU A 44 3.10 1.44 -0.68
CA GLU A 44 2.13 2.49 -0.34
C GLU A 44 1.23 2.83 -1.53
N ALA A 45 1.77 2.92 -2.74
CA ALA A 45 0.97 3.10 -3.96
C ALA A 45 0.03 1.91 -4.22
N PHE A 46 0.51 0.68 -4.01
CA PHE A 46 -0.31 -0.53 -4.05
C PHE A 46 -1.50 -0.44 -3.08
N ARG A 47 -1.28 -0.01 -1.85
CA ARG A 47 -2.35 0.15 -0.85
C ARG A 47 -3.37 1.19 -1.29
N ALA A 48 -2.92 2.34 -1.77
CA ALA A 48 -3.79 3.39 -2.27
C ALA A 48 -4.65 2.88 -3.45
N ALA A 49 -4.07 2.11 -4.38
CA ALA A 49 -4.80 1.50 -5.49
C ALA A 49 -5.85 0.46 -5.02
N VAL A 50 -5.51 -0.39 -4.05
CA VAL A 50 -6.45 -1.34 -3.44
C VAL A 50 -7.63 -0.61 -2.81
N GLU A 51 -7.38 0.41 -1.99
CA GLU A 51 -8.45 1.17 -1.31
C GLU A 51 -9.26 2.05 -2.27
N ALA A 52 -8.69 2.44 -3.41
CA ALA A 52 -9.42 3.07 -4.51
C ALA A 52 -10.34 2.11 -5.26
N GLY A 53 -10.16 0.80 -5.09
CA GLY A 53 -10.78 -0.21 -5.95
C GLY A 53 -10.15 -0.29 -7.35
N ASP A 54 -8.98 0.30 -7.55
CA ASP A 54 -8.25 0.31 -8.83
C ASP A 54 -7.45 -0.99 -8.98
N ALA A 55 -8.13 -2.03 -9.45
CA ALA A 55 -7.58 -3.36 -9.56
C ALA A 55 -6.43 -3.46 -10.58
N GLU A 56 -6.45 -2.63 -11.63
CA GLU A 56 -5.40 -2.61 -12.66
C GLU A 56 -4.10 -2.08 -12.05
N THR A 57 -4.13 -0.88 -11.48
CA THR A 57 -2.96 -0.27 -10.85
C THR A 57 -2.45 -1.10 -9.66
N ALA A 58 -3.35 -1.68 -8.86
CA ALA A 58 -2.95 -2.59 -7.79
C ALA A 58 -2.20 -3.82 -8.33
N HIS A 59 -2.65 -4.39 -9.45
CA HIS A 59 -1.99 -5.53 -10.08
C HIS A 59 -0.61 -5.18 -10.64
N GLU A 60 -0.46 -4.01 -11.25
CA GLU A 60 0.82 -3.52 -11.79
C GLU A 60 1.88 -3.36 -10.69
N TYR A 61 1.52 -2.71 -9.58
CA TYR A 61 2.43 -2.58 -8.45
C TYR A 61 2.76 -3.93 -7.81
N ALA A 62 1.78 -4.83 -7.64
CA ALA A 62 2.03 -6.16 -7.11
C ALA A 62 3.02 -6.95 -7.98
N THR A 63 2.88 -6.87 -9.31
CA THR A 63 3.79 -7.52 -10.26
C THR A 63 5.20 -6.93 -10.19
N THR A 64 5.31 -5.61 -10.12
CA THR A 64 6.60 -4.91 -10.00
C THR A 64 7.33 -5.28 -8.71
N ILE A 65 6.62 -5.24 -7.58
CA ILE A 65 7.17 -5.61 -6.26
C ILE A 65 7.63 -7.07 -6.25
N ALA A 66 6.88 -7.97 -6.89
CA ALA A 66 7.25 -9.39 -7.00
C ALA A 66 8.50 -9.59 -7.87
N ALA A 67 8.73 -8.76 -8.88
CA ALA A 67 9.89 -8.83 -9.77
C ALA A 67 11.19 -8.36 -9.10
N GLU A 68 11.13 -7.42 -8.15
CA GLU A 68 12.32 -6.84 -7.52
C GLU A 68 13.00 -7.76 -6.48
N GLU A 69 12.31 -8.77 -5.93
CA GLU A 69 12.88 -9.72 -4.95
C GLU A 69 12.42 -11.17 -5.23
N PRO A 70 13.02 -11.88 -6.21
CA PRO A 70 12.69 -13.29 -6.46
C PRO A 70 13.11 -14.22 -5.32
N ALA A 71 14.00 -13.77 -4.42
CA ALA A 71 14.56 -14.57 -3.32
C ALA A 71 13.71 -14.53 -2.03
N ARG A 72 12.84 -13.54 -1.86
CA ARG A 72 11.99 -13.38 -0.67
C ARG A 72 10.53 -13.18 -1.09
N PRO A 73 9.71 -14.24 -1.08
CA PRO A 73 8.31 -14.12 -1.46
C PRO A 73 7.59 -13.13 -0.55
N SER A 74 7.11 -12.03 -1.13
CA SER A 74 6.24 -11.08 -0.43
C SER A 74 4.80 -11.54 -0.61
N ILE A 75 4.15 -11.96 0.47
CA ILE A 75 2.72 -12.32 0.44
C ILE A 75 1.92 -11.03 0.60
N LEU A 76 1.28 -10.59 -0.50
CA LEU A 76 0.32 -9.49 -0.51
C LEU A 76 -1.08 -10.09 -0.49
N THR A 77 -1.79 -9.94 0.63
CA THR A 77 -3.16 -10.43 0.78
C THR A 77 -4.13 -9.26 0.71
N VAL A 78 -5.13 -9.36 -0.17
CA VAL A 78 -6.25 -8.43 -0.27
C VAL A 78 -7.55 -9.20 -0.03
N VAL A 79 -8.55 -8.53 0.54
CA VAL A 79 -9.88 -9.09 0.81
C VAL A 79 -10.89 -8.37 -0.08
N LEU A 80 -11.73 -9.14 -0.76
CA LEU A 80 -12.86 -8.60 -1.51
C LEU A 80 -14.13 -8.70 -0.63
N THR A 81 -14.64 -7.57 -0.15
CA THR A 81 -15.87 -7.50 0.66
C THR A 81 -16.92 -6.70 -0.09
N ASN A 82 -18.07 -7.30 -0.41
CA ASN A 82 -19.17 -6.65 -1.13
C ASN A 82 -18.74 -5.93 -2.44
N GLY A 83 -17.79 -6.52 -3.18
CA GLY A 83 -17.26 -5.94 -4.42
C GLY A 83 -16.21 -4.85 -4.22
N VAL A 84 -15.80 -4.55 -2.99
CA VAL A 84 -14.75 -3.60 -2.66
C VAL A 84 -13.48 -4.36 -2.27
N LEU A 85 -12.36 -4.03 -2.91
CA LEU A 85 -11.03 -4.49 -2.52
C LEU A 85 -10.59 -3.72 -1.27
N GLY A 86 -10.09 -4.44 -0.27
CA GLY A 86 -9.59 -3.85 0.97
C GLY A 86 -8.47 -4.70 1.56
N TRP A 87 -7.77 -4.15 2.54
CA TRP A 87 -6.78 -4.94 3.27
C TRP A 87 -7.48 -5.89 4.24
N PRO A 88 -6.97 -7.12 4.46
CA PRO A 88 -7.38 -7.89 5.63
C PRO A 88 -7.05 -7.04 6.85
N ILE A 89 -8.09 -6.48 7.48
CA ILE A 89 -7.93 -5.86 8.79
C ILE A 89 -7.30 -6.94 9.64
N ARG A 90 -6.07 -6.70 10.15
CA ARG A 90 -5.50 -7.60 11.15
C ARG A 90 -6.59 -7.72 12.21
N PRO A 91 -7.01 -8.92 12.65
CA PRO A 91 -7.75 -9.00 13.88
C PRO A 91 -6.84 -8.37 14.91
N GLU A 92 -7.14 -7.12 15.26
CA GLU A 92 -6.84 -6.57 16.56
C GLU A 92 -7.13 -7.70 17.51
N THR A 93 -6.10 -8.18 18.19
CA THR A 93 -6.27 -9.03 19.35
C THR A 93 -7.18 -8.24 20.28
N VAL A 94 -8.48 -8.47 20.15
CA VAL A 94 -9.47 -8.21 21.18
C VAL A 94 -8.98 -9.08 22.32
N THR A 95 -8.11 -8.52 23.14
CA THR A 95 -7.92 -8.99 24.50
C THR A 95 -9.28 -8.81 25.13
N GLN A 96 -10.07 -9.87 25.07
CA GLN A 96 -11.26 -10.08 25.88
C GLN A 96 -10.80 -10.08 27.34
N GLY A 97 -10.61 -8.88 27.88
CA GLY A 97 -10.38 -8.61 29.29
C GLY A 97 -11.69 -8.13 29.91
N GLY A 98 -12.70 -9.01 29.93
CA GLY A 98 -13.75 -8.85 30.92
C GLY A 98 -13.14 -9.14 32.29
N HIS A 99 -13.34 -8.25 33.25
CA HIS A 99 -14.02 -8.60 34.49
C HIS A 99 -14.38 -7.32 35.24
N ALA A 100 -15.67 -7.22 35.55
CA ALA A 100 -16.25 -6.34 36.56
C ALA A 100 -15.73 -6.69 37.96
#